data_AF-A0A3C1BH73-F1
#
_entry.id   AF-A0A3C1BH73-F1
#
_cell.length_a   1.000
_cell.length_b   1.000
_cell.length_c   1.000
_cell.angle_alpha   90.00
_cell.angle_beta   90.00
_cell.angle_gamma   90.00
#
_symmetry.space_group_name_H-M   'P 1'
#
loop_
_entity.id
_entity.type
_entity.pdbx_description
1 polymer ?
#
loop_
_entity_poly.entity_id
_entity_poly.type
_entity_poly.pdbx_seq_one_letter_code
_entity_poly.pdbx_strand_id
1 'polypeptide(L)' 'MIEIPEEELVRKGKMTKSPFDMTLAEEKEWQIQKQEEAKVYLFSIGQPLVYEKDGFMIAEYADGRIEPVR' A
#
# COMPACT_ATOMS: atom_id res chain seq x y z
N MET A 1 37.58 2.88 -4.62
CA MET A 1 36.20 3.30 -4.33
C MET A 1 35.38 2.92 -5.53
N ILE A 2 34.32 2.14 -5.35
CA ILE A 2 33.34 1.89 -6.42
C ILE A 2 32.31 3.01 -6.29
N GLU A 3 32.20 3.85 -7.31
CA GLU A 3 31.11 4.83 -7.40
C GLU A 3 29.83 4.08 -7.78
N ILE A 4 28.81 4.17 -6.92
CA ILE A 4 27.48 3.65 -7.22
C ILE A 4 26.71 4.76 -7.94
N PRO A 5 26.12 4.52 -9.13
CA PRO A 5 25.32 5.51 -9.84
C PRO A 5 24.14 6.01 -8.99
N GLU A 6 23.83 7.30 -9.06
CA GLU A 6 22.73 7.92 -8.29
C GLU A 6 21.37 7.27 -8.59
N GLU A 7 21.19 6.77 -9.81
CA GLU A 7 20.00 6.08 -10.28
C GLU A 7 19.76 4.75 -9.55
N GLU A 8 20.81 4.14 -8.98
CA GLU A 8 20.69 2.93 -8.14
C GLU A 8 20.31 3.28 -6.70
N LEU A 9 20.53 4.53 -6.28
CA LEU A 9 20.23 5.02 -4.93
C LEU A 9 18.81 5.61 -4.83
N VAL A 10 18.23 6.07 -5.95
CA VAL A 10 16.94 6.76 -5.97
C VAL A 10 15.89 5.95 -6.73
N ARG A 11 14.76 5.65 -6.07
CA ARG A 11 13.60 5.00 -6.72
C ARG A 11 12.49 6.01 -6.92
N LYS A 12 11.91 6.04 -8.13
CA LYS A 12 10.72 6.85 -8.42
C LYS A 12 9.47 6.15 -7.89
N GLY A 13 8.68 6.86 -7.08
CA GLY A 13 7.38 6.38 -6.61
C GLY A 13 6.34 6.28 -7.74
N LYS A 14 5.23 5.60 -7.47
CA LYS A 14 4.11 5.42 -8.42
C LYS A 14 3.13 6.60 -8.47
N MET A 15 3.41 7.71 -7.78
CA MET A 15 2.49 8.85 -7.70
C MET A 15 2.50 9.63 -9.01
N THR A 16 1.35 9.70 -9.68
CA THR A 16 1.18 10.40 -10.97
C THR A 16 0.59 11.80 -10.82
N LYS A 17 -0.25 12.01 -9.80
CA LYS A 17 -0.87 13.28 -9.44
C LYS A 17 -0.72 13.51 -7.95
N SER A 18 -0.48 14.76 -7.55
CA SER A 18 -0.45 15.16 -6.14
C SER A 18 -1.83 15.00 -5.52
N PRO A 19 -1.96 14.40 -4.32
CA PRO A 19 -3.24 14.34 -3.61
C PRO A 19 -3.87 15.71 -3.34
N PHE A 20 -3.03 16.75 -3.18
CA PHE A 20 -3.50 18.13 -2.98
C PHE A 20 -4.18 18.74 -4.21
N ASP A 21 -3.95 18.16 -5.39
CA ASP A 21 -4.53 18.61 -6.65
C ASP A 21 -5.68 17.69 -7.11
N MET A 22 -6.04 16.67 -6.32
CA MET A 22 -7.14 15.76 -6.62
C MET A 22 -8.48 16.36 -6.18
N THR A 23 -9.51 16.12 -6.99
CA THR A 23 -10.89 16.22 -6.51
C THR A 23 -11.19 15.08 -5.53
N LEU A 24 -12.24 15.22 -4.71
CA LEU A 24 -12.66 14.17 -3.78
C LEU A 24 -12.95 12.83 -4.45
N ALA A 25 -13.45 12.85 -5.69
CA ALA A 25 -13.73 11.63 -6.46
C ALA A 25 -12.43 10.94 -6.90
N GLU A 26 -11.48 11.71 -7.43
CA GLU A 26 -10.16 11.21 -7.84
C GLU A 26 -9.37 10.69 -6.64
N GLU A 27 -9.40 11.41 -5.52
CA GLU A 27 -8.73 10.99 -4.29
C GLU A 27 -9.30 9.66 -3.79
N LYS A 28 -10.64 9.51 -3.80
CA LYS A 28 -11.29 8.26 -3.39
C LYS A 28 -10.90 7.09 -4.28
N GLU A 29 -10.90 7.27 -5.60
CA GLU A 29 -10.48 6.25 -6.55
C GLU A 29 -9.00 5.88 -6.37
N TRP A 30 -8.15 6.89 -6.18
CA TRP A 30 -6.73 6.70 -5.92
C TRP A 30 -6.49 5.91 -4.63
N GLN A 31 -7.22 6.19 -3.55
CA GLN A 31 -7.12 5.44 -2.29
C GLN A 31 -7.52 3.97 -2.45
N ILE A 32 -8.61 3.69 -3.17
CA ILE A 32 -9.06 2.32 -3.47
C ILE A 32 -7.97 1.56 -4.23
N GLN A 33 -7.44 2.18 -5.31
CA GLN A 33 -6.38 1.60 -6.11
C GLN A 33 -5.13 1.30 -5.25
N LYS A 34 -4.74 2.21 -4.35
CA LYS A 34 -3.57 2.01 -3.47
C LYS A 34 -3.78 0.87 -2.48
N GLN A 35 -4.97 0.72 -1.93
CA GLN A 35 -5.30 -0.40 -1.04
C GLN A 35 -5.25 -1.73 -1.78
N GLU A 36 -5.80 -1.80 -2.99
CA GLU A 36 -5.74 -3.01 -3.83
C GLU A 36 -4.30 -3.38 -4.19
N GLU A 37 -3.49 -2.41 -4.63
CA GLU A 37 -2.08 -2.62 -4.94
C GLU A 37 -1.29 -3.13 -3.72
N ALA A 38 -1.52 -2.53 -2.54
CA ALA A 38 -0.87 -2.93 -1.30
C ALA A 38 -1.27 -4.35 -0.90
N LYS A 39 -2.57 -4.68 -0.98
CA LYS A 39 -3.10 -6.01 -0.69
C LYS A 39 -2.48 -7.07 -1.60
N VAL A 40 -2.49 -6.83 -2.92
CA VAL A 40 -1.88 -7.75 -3.90
C VAL A 40 -0.40 -7.97 -3.60
N TYR A 41 0.34 -6.90 -3.31
CA TYR A 41 1.77 -7.00 -3.00
C TYR A 41 2.01 -7.81 -1.71
N LEU A 42 1.34 -7.47 -0.61
CA LEU A 42 1.51 -8.14 0.68
C LEU A 42 1.20 -9.64 0.56
N PHE A 43 0.11 -9.97 -0.13
CA PHE A 43 -0.28 -11.36 -0.35
C PHE A 43 0.73 -12.12 -1.20
N SER A 44 1.31 -11.47 -2.22
CA SER A 44 2.34 -12.08 -3.06
C SER A 44 3.62 -12.46 -2.29
N ILE A 45 3.89 -11.78 -1.17
CA ILE A 45 5.04 -12.06 -0.29
C ILE A 45 4.65 -12.83 0.99
N GLY A 46 3.42 -13.35 1.05
CA GLY A 46 2.91 -14.13 2.19
C GLY A 46 2.66 -13.31 3.46
N GLN A 47 2.54 -11.98 3.35
CA GLN A 47 2.23 -11.10 4.47
C GLN A 47 0.74 -10.73 4.48
N PRO A 48 0.11 -10.58 5.66
CA PRO A 48 -1.25 -10.07 5.76
C PRO A 48 -1.32 -8.56 5.56
N LEU A 49 -2.48 -8.08 5.14
CA LEU A 49 -2.83 -6.66 5.20
C LEU A 49 -3.36 -6.35 6.60
N VAL A 50 -2.68 -5.47 7.32
CA VAL A 50 -3.08 -5.04 8.67
C VAL A 50 -3.71 -3.66 8.63
N TYR A 51 -4.92 -3.52 9.18
CA TYR A 51 -5.66 -2.25 9.21
C TYR A 51 -6.61 -2.18 10.41
N GLU A 52 -7.04 -0.96 10.74
CA GLU A 52 -8.05 -0.73 11.77
C GLU A 52 -9.46 -0.90 11.17
N LYS A 53 -10.30 -1.64 11.88
CA LYS A 53 -11.73 -1.80 11.58
C LYS A 53 -12.52 -1.76 12.88
N ASP A 54 -13.48 -0.84 12.96
CA ASP A 54 -14.37 -0.66 14.12
C ASP A 54 -13.61 -0.46 15.46
N GLY A 55 -12.44 0.21 15.41
CA GLY A 55 -11.60 0.45 16.59
C GLY A 55 -10.65 -0.70 16.96
N PHE A 56 -10.62 -1.78 16.17
CA PHE A 56 -9.75 -2.93 16.38
C PHE A 56 -8.79 -3.13 15.21
N MET A 57 -7.55 -3.48 15.51
CA MET A 57 -6.58 -3.88 14.49
C MET A 57 -6.88 -5.30 14.02
N ILE A 58 -7.00 -5.50 12.72
CA ILE A 58 -7.20 -6.80 12.09
C ILE A 58 -6.13 -7.07 11.03
N ALA A 59 -5.74 -8.33 10.90
CA ALA A 59 -4.90 -8.87 9.85
C ALA A 59 -5.76 -9.69 8.89
N GLU A 60 -5.79 -9.27 7.63
CA GLU A 60 -6.44 -9.99 6.53
C GLU A 60 -5.39 -10.73 5.70
N TYR A 61 -5.64 -12.01 5.43
CA TYR A 61 -4.74 -12.89 4.69
C TYR A 61 -5.25 -13.17 3.27
N ALA A 62 -4.37 -13.69 2.41
CA ALA A 62 -4.67 -13.98 1.01
C ALA A 62 -5.78 -15.00 0.78
N ASP A 63 -5.99 -15.91 1.74
CA ASP A 63 -7.05 -16.91 1.75
C ASP A 63 -8.41 -16.37 2.25
N GLY A 64 -8.47 -15.07 2.60
CA GLY A 64 -9.66 -14.43 3.14
C GLY A 64 -9.83 -14.60 4.66
N ARG A 65 -8.89 -15.25 5.35
CA ARG A 65 -8.89 -15.31 6.82
C ARG A 65 -8.68 -13.91 7.38
N ILE A 66 -9.42 -13.58 8.43
CA ILE A 66 -9.29 -12.31 9.18
C ILE A 66 -9.06 -12.64 10.65
N GLU A 67 -8.00 -12.10 11.23
CA GLU A 67 -7.63 -12.30 12.64
C GLU A 67 -7.41 -10.97 13.34
N PRO A 68 -7.83 -10.81 14.61
CA PRO A 68 -7.44 -9.64 15.39
C PRO A 68 -5.93 -9.65 15.64
N VAL A 69 -5.30 -8.49 15.46
CA VAL A 69 -3.90 -8.29 15.85
C VAL A 69 -3.85 -8.14 17.36
N ARG A 70 -3.06 -8.98 18.04
CA ARG A 70 -2.84 -8.95 19.49
C ARG A 70 -1.54 -8.27 19.84
#